data_AF-A0A7K4CDP3-F1
#
_entry.id   AF-A0A7K4CDP3-F1
#
_cell.length_a   1.000
_cell.length_b   1.000
_cell.length_c   1.000
_cell.angle_alpha   90.00
_cell.angle_beta   90.00
_cell.angle_gamma   90.00
#
_symmetry.space_group_name_H-M   'P 1'
#
loop_
_entity.id
_entity.type
_entity.pdbx_description
1 polymer ?
#
loop_
_entity_poly.entity_id
_entity_poly.type
_entity_poly.pdbx_seq_one_letter_code
_entity_poly.pdbx_strand_id
1 'polypeptide(L)' 'KAKTGILVDDVLAVSTFERTDIDETSASGGEEDAAINGIIKKKIKEKEQERHELIIWIDIRHLLRDIGEVS' A
#
# COMPACT_ATOMS: atom_id res chain seq x y z
N LYS A 1 24.24 -1.51 -9.00
CA LYS A 1 22.83 -1.99 -8.89
C LYS A 1 22.03 -1.33 -10.00
N ALA A 2 21.24 -2.10 -10.75
CA ALA A 2 20.33 -1.55 -11.75
C ALA A 2 19.16 -0.81 -11.06
N LYS A 3 18.50 0.11 -11.75
CA LYS A 3 17.26 0.71 -11.27
C LYS A 3 16.11 -0.24 -11.61
N THR A 4 15.27 -0.57 -10.63
CA THR A 4 14.05 -1.34 -10.85
C THR A 4 12.88 -0.38 -11.04
N GLY A 5 12.06 -0.61 -12.07
CA GLY A 5 10.83 0.15 -12.32
C GLY A 5 9.61 -0.70 -12.04
N ILE A 6 8.54 -0.08 -11.53
CA ILE A 6 7.25 -0.73 -11.29
C ILE A 6 6.27 -0.21 -12.35
N LEU A 7 5.65 -1.11 -13.11
CA LEU A 7 4.61 -0.76 -14.07
C LEU A 7 3.27 -0.61 -13.34
N VAL A 8 2.57 0.49 -13.57
CA VAL A 8 1.27 0.80 -12.97
C VAL A 8 0.34 1.37 -14.04
N ASP A 9 -0.98 1.23 -13.83
CA ASP A 9 -1.98 1.78 -14.76
C ASP A 9 -2.00 3.32 -14.70
N ASP A 10 -2.02 3.90 -13.51
CA ASP A 10 -2.04 5.36 -13.33
C ASP A 10 -1.51 5.80 -11.96
N VAL A 11 -1.05 7.07 -11.88
CA VAL A 11 -0.61 7.69 -10.62
C VAL A 11 -1.58 8.80 -10.24
N LEU A 12 -2.40 8.55 -9.22
CA LEU A 12 -3.48 9.47 -8.83
C LEU A 12 -3.00 10.69 -8.05
N ALA A 13 -2.28 10.47 -6.95
CA ALA A 13 -1.81 11.53 -6.06
C ALA A 13 -0.71 11.06 -5.11
N VAL A 14 0.05 12.02 -4.58
CA VAL A 14 0.93 11.80 -3.41
C VAL A 14 0.16 12.22 -2.16
N SER A 15 0.00 11.28 -1.22
CA SER A 15 -0.71 11.51 0.04
C SER A 15 0.19 11.18 1.22
N THR A 16 -0.02 11.88 2.34
CA THR A 16 0.62 11.61 3.62
C THR A 16 -0.39 10.98 4.56
N PHE A 17 0.00 9.90 5.23
CA PHE A 17 -0.81 9.19 6.20
C PHE A 17 0.01 8.98 7.47
N GLU A 18 -0.66 9.01 8.61
CA GLU A 18 -0.06 8.65 9.88
C GLU A 18 -0.10 7.13 10.06
N ARG A 19 0.79 6.59 10.88
CA ARG A 19 0.82 5.14 11.12
C ARG A 19 -0.49 4.63 11.74
N THR A 20 -1.18 5.47 12.48
CA THR A 20 -2.50 5.18 13.06
C THR A 20 -3.61 5.03 12.03
N ASP A 21 -3.41 5.50 10.81
CA ASP A 21 -4.38 5.38 9.72
C ASP A 21 -4.30 4.00 9.04
N ILE A 22 -3.26 3.22 9.34
CA ILE A 22 -2.97 1.91 8.75
C ILE A 22 -3.60 0.82 9.62
N ASP A 23 -4.53 0.07 9.04
CA ASP A 23 -5.08 -1.15 9.61
C ASP A 23 -4.15 -2.33 9.31
N GLU A 24 -3.21 -2.59 10.22
CA GLU A 24 -2.24 -3.71 10.12
C GLU A 24 -2.91 -5.08 10.34
N THR A 25 -4.08 -5.13 10.99
CA THR A 25 -4.84 -6.37 11.26
C THR A 25 -5.41 -6.98 9.98
N SER A 26 -5.72 -6.13 9.00
CA SER A 26 -6.25 -6.57 7.71
C SER A 26 -5.20 -7.21 6.80
N ALA A 27 -3.91 -7.13 7.15
CA ALA A 27 -2.79 -7.68 6.39
C ALA A 27 -2.17 -8.96 7.01
N SER A 28 -2.75 -9.50 8.09
CA SER A 28 -2.19 -10.68 8.78
C SER A 28 -2.49 -12.03 8.08
N GLY A 29 -2.50 -12.04 6.75
CA GLY A 29 -2.87 -13.15 5.87
C GLY A 29 -1.76 -14.16 5.56
N GLY A 30 -0.80 -14.39 6.46
CA GLY A 30 0.25 -15.41 6.29
C GLY A 30 1.61 -14.90 5.81
N GLU A 31 2.62 -15.77 5.83
CA GLU A 31 4.03 -15.44 5.53
C GLU A 31 4.25 -14.93 4.08
N GLU A 32 3.30 -15.18 3.17
CA GLU A 32 3.35 -14.71 1.77
C GLU A 32 3.00 -13.22 1.61
N ASP A 33 2.40 -12.58 2.63
CA ASP A 33 1.97 -11.17 2.58
C ASP A 33 2.96 -10.19 3.24
N ALA A 34 4.23 -10.58 3.42
CA ALA A 34 5.24 -9.80 4.16
C ALA A 34 5.49 -8.38 3.60
N ALA A 35 5.17 -8.13 2.33
CA ALA A 35 5.30 -6.82 1.71
C ALA A 35 4.08 -5.91 1.93
N ILE A 36 2.95 -6.44 2.38
CA ILE A 36 1.74 -5.66 2.67
C ILE A 36 1.77 -5.25 4.14
N ASN A 37 1.98 -3.96 4.38
CA ASN A 37 2.05 -3.41 5.73
C ASN A 37 0.66 -3.19 6.36
N GLY A 38 -0.40 -3.06 5.55
CA GLY A 38 -1.76 -2.81 6.04
C GLY A 38 -2.67 -2.13 5.02
N ILE A 39 -3.90 -1.83 5.45
CA ILE A 39 -4.90 -1.15 4.62
C ILE A 39 -5.27 0.20 5.25
N ILE A 40 -5.27 1.26 4.46
CA ILE A 40 -5.72 2.60 4.87
C ILE A 40 -7.16 2.79 4.39
N LYS A 41 -8.06 3.16 5.31
CA LYS A 41 -9.49 3.40 5.03
C LYS A 41 -9.77 4.89 4.93
N LYS A 42 -9.70 5.45 3.72
CA LYS A 42 -9.91 6.88 3.49
C LYS A 42 -11.40 7.18 3.32
N LYS A 43 -11.93 8.04 4.18
CA LYS A 43 -13.29 8.59 4.03
C LYS A 43 -13.28 9.69 2.99
N ILE A 44 -14.09 9.54 1.95
CA ILE A 44 -14.34 10.57 0.94
C ILE A 44 -15.78 11.06 1.12
N LYS A 45 -15.93 12.37 1.31
CA LYS A 45 -17.23 13.04 1.28
C LYS A 45 -17.39 13.73 -0.06
N GLU A 46 -18.20 13.15 -0.94
CA GLU A 46 -18.62 13.81 -2.18
C GLU A 46 -20.13 14.03 -2.19
N LYS A 47 -20.49 15.31 -2.18
CA LYS A 47 -21.79 15.95 -2.50
C LYS A 47 -23.07 15.45 -1.82
N GLU A 48 -23.17 14.19 -1.37
CA GLU A 48 -24.24 13.59 -0.57
C GLU A 48 -23.98 12.10 -0.24
N GLN A 49 -22.90 11.48 -0.73
CA GLN A 49 -22.53 10.10 -0.40
C GLN A 49 -21.21 10.05 0.38
N GLU A 50 -21.23 9.32 1.50
CA GLU A 50 -20.00 8.88 2.17
C GLU A 50 -19.52 7.59 1.49
N ARG A 51 -18.31 7.62 0.93
CA ARG A 51 -17.64 6.42 0.39
C ARG A 51 -16.32 6.21 1.10
N HIS A 52 -15.98 4.95 1.28
CA HIS A 52 -14.69 4.53 1.80
C HIS A 52 -13.83 4.02 0.66
N GLU A 53 -12.72 4.70 0.41
CA GLU A 53 -11.65 4.21 -0.44
C GLU A 53 -10.69 3.37 0.41
N LEU A 54 -10.31 2.20 -0.10
CA LEU A 54 -9.35 1.31 0.53
C LEU A 54 -8.03 1.40 -0.22
N ILE A 55 -6.96 1.74 0.48
CA ILE A 55 -5.62 1.88 -0.09
C ILE A 55 -4.72 0.82 0.55
N ILE A 56 -4.05 0.00 -0.26
CA ILE A 56 -3.09 -1.00 0.23
C ILE A 56 -1.75 -0.31 0.46
N TRP A 57 -1.20 -0.41 1.68
CA TRP A 57 0.11 0.12 2.04
C TRP A 57 1.18 -0.95 1.85
N ILE A 58 2.12 -0.73 0.92
CA ILE A 58 3.12 -1.73 0.51
C ILE A 58 4.53 -1.27 0.90
N ASP A 59 5.31 -2.14 1.56
CA ASP A 59 6.75 -1.95 1.70
C ASP A 59 7.48 -2.40 0.42
N ILE A 60 7.72 -1.43 -0.46
CA ILE A 60 8.43 -1.65 -1.73
C ILE A 60 9.82 -2.27 -1.49
N ARG A 61 10.51 -1.97 -0.38
CA ARG A 61 11.85 -2.53 -0.14
C ARG A 61 11.82 -4.01 0.18
N HIS A 62 10.83 -4.46 0.95
CA HIS A 62 10.62 -5.89 1.19
C HIS A 62 10.17 -6.59 -0.08
N LEU A 63 9.20 -6.00 -0.81
CA LEU A 63 8.74 -6.53 -2.10
C LEU A 63 9.91 -6.76 -3.08
N LEU A 64 10.79 -5.77 -3.24
CA LEU A 64 11.94 -5.87 -4.15
C LEU A 64 13.00 -6.89 -3.68
N ARG A 65 13.11 -7.15 -2.37
CA ARG A 65 14.01 -8.20 -1.86
C ARG A 65 13.46 -9.59 -2.16
N ASP A 66 12.18 -9.80 -1.92
CA ASP A 66 11.54 -11.12 -2.08
C ASP A 66 11.56 -11.59 -3.54
N ILE A 67 11.42 -10.66 -4.50
CA ILE A 67 11.55 -10.97 -5.93
C ILE A 67 13.01 -11.12 -6.41
N GLY A 68 13.98 -11.05 -5.50
CA GLY A 68 15.41 -11.29 -5.80
C GLY A 68 16.16 -10.09 -6.41
N GLU A 69 15.56 -8.90 -6.46
CA GLU A 69 16.16 -7.70 -7.06
C GLU A 69 17.16 -7.00 -6.14
N VAL A 70 17.07 -7.23 -4.82
CA VAL A 70 17.92 -6.57 -3.82
C VAL A 70 18.50 -7.61 -2.87
N SER A 71 19.75 -8.02 -3.13
CA SER A 71 20.61 -8.67 -2.13
C SER A 71 20.98 -7.72 -1.00
#